data_AF-A0A315CN12-F1
#
_entry.id   AF-A0A315CN12-F1
#
_cell.length_a   1.000
_cell.length_b   1.000
_cell.length_c   1.000
_cell.angle_alpha   90.00
_cell.angle_beta   90.00
_cell.angle_gamma   90.00
#
_symmetry.space_group_name_H-M   'P 1'
#
loop_
_entity.id
_entity.type
_entity.pdbx_description
1 polymer ?
#
loop_
_entity_poly.entity_id
_entity_poly.type
_entity_poly.pdbx_seq_one_letter_code
_entity_poly.pdbx_strand_id
1 'polypeptide(L)'
;MKYSKLSVVILGLVMSSVTCTVLAALPEPLDPREASSMNFEQRLAHGQLIREEMKKATPDERKAYREKMHQKMQALSPQERKELHKKMHSEWKSLSVEQKDQLKQERKSMMEILTPQERKELREERRKAYESMSPEERKKWREEMHRPTKIS
;
A
#
# COMPACT_ATOMS: atom_id res chain seq x y z
N MET A 1 31.00 -7.41 73.36
CA MET A 1 32.17 -7.94 72.66
C MET A 1 31.75 -8.44 71.27
N LYS A 2 32.42 -7.95 70.22
CA LYS A 2 32.54 -8.50 68.85
C LYS A 2 31.25 -8.69 68.03
N TYR A 3 30.83 -7.65 67.29
CA TYR A 3 30.04 -7.81 66.07
C TYR A 3 30.99 -7.92 64.88
N SER A 4 31.04 -9.10 64.25
CA SER A 4 31.82 -9.36 63.05
C SER A 4 30.92 -9.35 61.82
N LYS A 5 31.18 -8.35 60.98
CA LYS A 5 30.89 -8.18 59.54
C LYS A 5 30.31 -9.42 58.83
N LEU A 6 29.15 -9.27 58.19
CA LEU A 6 28.84 -10.02 56.98
C LEU A 6 28.35 -9.08 55.87
N SER A 7 28.98 -9.27 54.72
CA SER A 7 29.03 -8.40 53.57
C SER A 7 27.73 -8.34 52.79
N VAL A 8 27.45 -7.14 52.31
CA VAL A 8 26.55 -6.81 51.21
C VAL A 8 27.00 -7.57 49.95
N VAL A 9 26.11 -8.38 49.37
CA VAL A 9 26.16 -8.75 47.95
C VAL A 9 24.77 -8.49 47.38
N ILE A 10 24.57 -7.27 46.90
CA ILE A 10 23.44 -6.91 46.04
C ILE A 10 23.82 -7.39 44.64
N LEU A 11 23.35 -8.59 44.27
CA LEU A 11 23.40 -9.04 42.89
C LEU A 11 22.16 -8.49 42.19
N GLY A 12 22.33 -7.36 41.50
CA GLY A 12 21.30 -6.74 40.67
C GLY A 12 20.93 -7.65 39.50
N LEU A 13 19.75 -8.26 39.59
CA LEU A 13 19.10 -8.92 38.47
C LEU A 13 18.54 -7.84 37.54
N VAL A 14 19.34 -7.42 36.56
CA VAL A 14 18.86 -6.60 35.45
C VAL A 14 17.99 -7.51 34.58
N MET A 15 16.69 -7.52 34.86
CA MET A 15 15.69 -8.05 33.94
C MET A 15 15.61 -7.08 32.77
N SER A 16 16.52 -7.27 31.80
CA SER A 16 16.39 -6.72 30.46
C SER A 16 15.16 -7.35 29.83
N SER A 17 13.98 -6.80 30.13
CA SER A 17 12.79 -7.04 29.34
C SER A 17 13.11 -6.53 27.95
N VAL A 18 13.48 -7.46 27.06
CA VAL A 18 13.40 -7.28 25.62
C VAL A 18 11.92 -7.06 25.35
N THR A 19 11.46 -5.82 25.44
CA THR A 19 10.29 -5.40 24.70
C THR A 19 10.69 -5.60 23.25
N CYS A 20 10.30 -6.73 22.68
CA CYS A 20 10.22 -6.87 21.24
C CYS A 20 9.22 -5.80 20.82
N THR A 21 9.73 -4.60 20.53
CA THR A 21 9.00 -3.63 19.74
C THR A 21 8.65 -4.37 18.47
N VAL A 22 7.39 -4.78 18.34
CA VAL A 22 6.80 -5.02 17.04
C VAL A 22 6.91 -3.66 16.35
N LEU A 23 8.06 -3.42 15.70
CA LEU A 23 8.24 -2.28 14.83
C LEU A 23 7.06 -2.34 13.88
N ALA A 24 6.26 -1.27 13.86
CA ALA A 24 4.96 -1.24 13.23
C ALA A 24 5.09 -1.56 11.74
N ALA A 25 4.93 -2.84 11.40
CA ALA A 25 4.72 -3.26 10.03
C ALA A 25 3.46 -2.53 9.54
N LEU A 26 3.54 -1.92 8.35
CA LEU A 26 2.36 -1.38 7.67
C LEU A 26 1.19 -2.36 7.82
N PRO A 27 -0.05 -1.85 8.02
CA PRO A 27 -1.21 -2.72 8.15
C PRO A 27 -1.25 -3.67 6.96
N GLU A 28 -1.75 -4.87 7.17
CA GLU A 28 -1.83 -5.84 6.09
C GLU A 28 -2.67 -5.26 4.93
N PRO A 29 -2.18 -5.29 3.67
CA PRO A 29 -2.98 -4.82 2.54
C PRO A 29 -4.30 -5.59 2.50
N LEU A 30 -5.42 -4.89 2.32
CA LEU A 30 -6.73 -5.55 2.21
C LEU A 30 -6.76 -6.54 1.04
N ASP A 31 -7.60 -7.57 1.17
CA ASP A 31 -7.89 -8.42 0.02
C ASP A 31 -8.61 -7.58 -1.06
N PRO A 32 -8.29 -7.73 -2.36
CA PRO A 32 -8.94 -6.99 -3.42
C PRO A 32 -10.48 -7.11 -3.43
N ARG A 33 -11.03 -8.24 -2.96
CA ARG A 33 -12.48 -8.47 -2.84
C ARG A 33 -13.07 -7.60 -1.75
N GLU A 34 -12.42 -7.55 -0.60
CA GLU A 34 -12.80 -6.70 0.53
C GLU A 34 -12.72 -5.22 0.12
N ALA A 35 -11.62 -4.83 -0.51
CA ALA A 35 -11.45 -3.47 -1.01
C ALA A 35 -12.54 -3.07 -2.01
N SER A 36 -13.00 -4.02 -2.83
CA SER A 36 -14.10 -3.79 -3.77
C SER A 36 -15.45 -3.56 -3.08
N SER A 37 -15.64 -4.10 -1.87
CA SER A 37 -16.92 -4.04 -1.16
C SER A 37 -17.11 -2.70 -0.41
N MET A 38 -16.02 -1.97 -0.18
CA MET A 38 -16.05 -0.67 0.49
C MET A 38 -16.79 0.38 -0.35
N ASN A 39 -17.57 1.24 0.30
CA ASN A 39 -18.13 2.43 -0.33
C ASN A 39 -17.06 3.53 -0.52
N PHE A 40 -17.44 4.67 -1.10
CA PHE A 40 -16.53 5.78 -1.38
C PHE A 40 -15.84 6.31 -0.11
N GLU A 41 -16.60 6.63 0.94
CA GLU A 41 -16.06 7.19 2.19
C GLU A 41 -15.11 6.21 2.87
N GLN A 42 -15.46 4.92 2.90
CA GLN A 42 -14.61 3.86 3.45
C GLN A 42 -13.29 3.74 2.68
N ARG A 43 -13.33 3.80 1.33
CA ARG A 43 -12.11 3.78 0.51
C ARG A 43 -11.23 4.99 0.73
N LEU A 44 -11.84 6.18 0.83
CA LEU A 44 -11.10 7.41 1.07
C LEU A 44 -10.43 7.38 2.44
N ALA A 45 -11.17 7.03 3.50
CA ALA A 45 -10.65 6.89 4.85
C ALA A 45 -9.54 5.83 4.93
N HIS A 46 -9.72 4.68 4.26
CA HIS A 46 -8.69 3.65 4.18
C HIS A 46 -7.43 4.16 3.46
N GLY A 47 -7.59 4.86 2.33
CA GLY A 47 -6.47 5.47 1.61
C GLY A 47 -5.66 6.43 2.48
N GLN A 48 -6.36 7.30 3.21
CA GLN A 48 -5.75 8.25 4.15
C GLN A 48 -5.01 7.54 5.29
N LEU A 49 -5.59 6.48 5.87
CA LEU A 49 -4.94 5.68 6.90
C LEU A 49 -3.65 5.06 6.37
N ILE A 50 -3.71 4.39 5.21
CA ILE A 50 -2.52 3.81 4.58
C ILE A 50 -1.49 4.89 4.31
N ARG A 51 -1.90 6.07 3.86
CA ARG A 51 -0.99 7.20 3.60
C ARG A 51 -0.25 7.64 4.87
N GLU A 52 -0.95 7.76 6.01
CA GLU A 52 -0.32 8.13 7.28
C GLU A 52 0.63 7.04 7.79
N GLU A 53 0.30 5.76 7.62
CA GLU A 53 1.20 4.66 7.98
C GLU A 53 2.43 4.61 7.05
N MET A 54 2.25 4.87 5.75
CA MET A 54 3.33 4.96 4.76
C MET A 54 4.32 6.10 5.02
N LYS A 55 3.90 7.18 5.72
CA LYS A 55 4.81 8.25 6.15
C LYS A 55 5.76 7.81 7.25
N LYS A 56 5.32 6.88 8.11
CA LYS A 56 6.09 6.36 9.24
C LYS A 56 6.99 5.20 8.82
N ALA A 57 6.59 4.48 7.77
CA ALA A 57 7.30 3.32 7.24
C ALA A 57 8.58 3.67 6.48
N THR A 58 9.55 2.77 6.58
CA THR A 58 10.77 2.77 5.78
C THR A 58 10.50 2.41 4.31
N PRO A 59 11.37 2.77 3.36
CA PRO A 59 11.24 2.37 1.96
C PRO A 59 11.06 0.85 1.75
N ASP A 60 11.77 0.03 2.53
CA ASP A 60 11.70 -1.43 2.46
C ASP A 60 10.35 -1.96 2.95
N GLU A 61 9.80 -1.41 4.03
CA GLU A 61 8.46 -1.76 4.50
C GLU A 61 7.39 -1.37 3.47
N ARG A 62 7.52 -0.19 2.85
CA ARG A 62 6.61 0.23 1.77
C ARG A 62 6.70 -0.69 0.56
N LYS A 63 7.90 -1.14 0.21
CA LYS A 63 8.12 -2.12 -0.86
C LYS A 63 7.47 -3.45 -0.51
N ALA A 64 7.70 -3.98 0.69
CA ALA A 64 7.08 -5.21 1.16
C ALA A 64 5.55 -5.14 1.16
N TYR A 65 4.96 -4.00 1.53
CA TYR A 65 3.52 -3.78 1.42
C TYR A 65 3.03 -3.84 -0.03
N ARG A 66 3.74 -3.21 -0.98
CA ARG A 66 3.40 -3.28 -2.41
C ARG A 66 3.50 -4.70 -2.95
N GLU A 67 4.53 -5.44 -2.57
CA GLU A 67 4.70 -6.85 -2.95
C GLU A 67 3.55 -7.71 -2.44
N LYS A 68 3.15 -7.55 -1.17
CA LYS A 68 1.98 -8.25 -0.61
C LYS A 68 0.68 -7.88 -1.35
N MET A 69 0.49 -6.61 -1.70
CA MET A 69 -0.67 -6.17 -2.49
C MET A 69 -0.67 -6.84 -3.88
N HIS A 70 0.49 -6.92 -4.53
CA HIS A 70 0.64 -7.64 -5.80
C HIS A 70 0.36 -9.13 -5.66
N GLN A 71 0.83 -9.79 -4.61
CA GLN A 71 0.53 -11.19 -4.33
C GLN A 71 -0.96 -11.45 -4.17
N LYS A 72 -1.67 -10.61 -3.38
CA LYS A 72 -3.13 -10.73 -3.23
C LYS A 72 -3.87 -10.54 -4.56
N MET A 73 -3.43 -9.62 -5.42
CA MET A 73 -3.98 -9.46 -6.78
C MET A 73 -3.68 -10.66 -7.69
N GLN A 74 -2.49 -11.25 -7.56
CA GLN A 74 -2.10 -12.45 -8.30
C GLN A 74 -2.83 -13.72 -7.83
N ALA A 75 -3.27 -13.76 -6.57
CA ALA A 75 -4.08 -14.87 -6.05
C ALA A 75 -5.50 -14.93 -6.66
N LEU A 76 -6.00 -13.82 -7.23
CA LEU A 76 -7.29 -13.82 -7.92
C LEU A 76 -7.24 -14.63 -9.22
N SER A 77 -8.30 -15.37 -9.54
CA SER A 77 -8.43 -15.99 -10.85
C SER A 77 -8.61 -14.93 -11.97
N PRO A 78 -8.33 -15.25 -13.24
CA PRO A 78 -8.53 -14.31 -14.35
C PRO A 78 -9.96 -13.75 -14.43
N GLN A 79 -10.96 -14.59 -14.16
CA GLN A 79 -12.37 -14.18 -14.17
C GLN A 79 -12.68 -13.21 -13.02
N GLU A 80 -12.15 -13.45 -11.83
CA GLU A 80 -12.33 -12.56 -10.69
C GLU A 80 -11.67 -11.21 -10.89
N ARG A 81 -10.46 -11.18 -11.49
CA ARG A 81 -9.81 -9.92 -11.87
C ARG A 81 -10.65 -9.13 -12.86
N LYS A 82 -11.28 -9.80 -13.83
CA LYS A 82 -12.13 -9.18 -14.84
C LYS A 82 -13.39 -8.57 -14.21
N GLU A 83 -14.07 -9.30 -13.32
CA GLU A 83 -15.26 -8.79 -12.63
C GLU A 83 -14.92 -7.65 -11.67
N LEU A 84 -13.81 -7.78 -10.94
CA LEU A 84 -13.32 -6.71 -10.07
C LEU A 84 -13.02 -5.44 -10.88
N HIS A 85 -12.30 -5.56 -12.00
CA HIS A 85 -12.01 -4.44 -12.89
C HIS A 85 -13.29 -3.79 -13.41
N LYS A 86 -14.27 -4.59 -13.87
CA LYS A 86 -15.56 -4.10 -14.36
C LYS A 86 -16.32 -3.33 -13.28
N LYS A 87 -16.36 -3.86 -12.05
CA LYS A 87 -17.01 -3.22 -10.91
C LYS A 87 -16.34 -1.87 -10.58
N MET A 88 -15.02 -1.86 -10.39
CA MET A 88 -14.28 -0.64 -10.08
C MET A 88 -14.41 0.43 -11.17
N HIS A 89 -14.41 0.02 -12.44
CA HIS A 89 -14.63 0.94 -13.55
C HIS A 89 -16.03 1.53 -13.57
N SER A 90 -17.05 0.73 -13.25
CA SER A 90 -18.44 1.20 -13.14
C SER A 90 -18.59 2.22 -12.01
N GLU A 91 -18.03 1.92 -10.85
CA GLU A 91 -18.07 2.82 -9.69
C GLU A 91 -17.31 4.12 -9.95
N TRP A 92 -16.14 4.04 -10.60
CA TRP A 92 -15.40 5.24 -11.01
C TRP A 92 -16.24 6.16 -11.91
N LYS A 93 -17.01 5.59 -12.83
CA LYS A 93 -17.91 6.39 -13.69
C LYS A 93 -19.01 7.07 -12.90
N SER A 94 -19.55 6.41 -11.87
CA SER A 94 -20.62 6.97 -11.03
C SER A 94 -20.17 8.02 -10.02
N LEU A 95 -18.86 8.20 -9.78
CA LEU A 95 -18.37 9.24 -8.88
C LEU A 95 -18.60 10.65 -9.43
N SER A 96 -18.91 11.59 -8.53
CA SER A 96 -18.97 13.02 -8.85
C SER A 96 -17.59 13.56 -9.26
N VAL A 97 -17.56 14.77 -9.82
CA VAL A 97 -16.29 15.43 -10.18
C VAL A 97 -15.46 15.69 -8.93
N GLU A 98 -16.09 16.16 -7.86
CA GLU A 98 -15.46 16.46 -6.56
C GLU A 98 -14.87 15.18 -5.94
N GLN A 99 -15.61 14.07 -5.97
CA GLN A 99 -15.13 12.77 -5.48
C GLN A 99 -13.94 12.26 -6.30
N LYS A 100 -13.99 12.40 -7.63
CA LYS A 100 -12.84 12.06 -8.51
C LYS A 100 -11.63 12.91 -8.19
N ASP A 101 -11.82 14.20 -7.91
CA ASP A 101 -10.72 15.11 -7.58
C ASP A 101 -10.13 14.81 -6.20
N GLN A 102 -10.95 14.46 -5.21
CA GLN A 102 -10.46 13.96 -3.92
C GLN A 102 -9.56 12.74 -4.07
N LEU A 103 -9.97 11.75 -4.88
CA LEU A 103 -9.15 10.56 -5.15
C LEU A 103 -7.87 10.89 -5.92
N LYS A 104 -7.89 11.86 -6.84
CA LYS A 104 -6.68 12.33 -7.53
C LYS A 104 -5.71 13.00 -6.56
N GLN A 105 -6.20 13.85 -5.65
CA GLN A 105 -5.37 14.51 -4.64
C GLN A 105 -4.78 13.47 -3.68
N GLU A 106 -5.56 12.48 -3.25
CA GLU A 106 -5.06 11.41 -2.38
C GLU A 106 -4.00 10.55 -3.07
N ARG A 107 -4.15 10.27 -4.37
CA ARG A 107 -3.10 9.59 -5.15
C ARG A 107 -1.84 10.43 -5.25
N LYS A 108 -1.99 11.75 -5.44
CA LYS A 108 -0.85 12.68 -5.52
C LYS A 108 -0.11 12.74 -4.18
N SER A 109 -0.84 12.92 -3.07
CA SER A 109 -0.26 12.96 -1.73
C SER A 109 0.46 11.65 -1.37
N MET A 110 -0.07 10.49 -1.77
CA MET A 110 0.62 9.20 -1.62
C MET A 110 1.97 9.17 -2.38
N MET A 111 2.02 9.69 -3.61
CA MET A 111 3.27 9.76 -4.38
C MET A 111 4.28 10.72 -3.76
N GLU A 112 3.83 11.78 -3.09
CA GLU A 112 4.69 12.77 -2.43
C GLU A 112 5.53 12.16 -1.30
N ILE A 113 5.05 11.10 -0.63
CA ILE A 113 5.76 10.39 0.45
C ILE A 113 6.93 9.54 -0.07
N LEU A 114 6.87 9.09 -1.33
CA LEU A 114 7.89 8.24 -1.92
C LEU A 114 9.17 9.03 -2.20
N THR A 115 10.32 8.42 -1.90
CA THR A 115 11.63 8.98 -2.24
C THR A 115 11.82 9.03 -3.77
N PRO A 116 12.74 9.87 -4.29
CA PRO A 116 13.08 9.88 -5.71
C PRO A 116 13.48 8.50 -6.25
N GLN A 117 14.18 7.69 -5.44
CA GLN A 117 14.61 6.34 -5.79
C GLN A 117 13.40 5.38 -5.91
N GLU A 118 12.50 5.35 -4.93
CA GLU A 118 11.27 4.53 -5.03
C GLU A 118 10.41 4.94 -6.24
N ARG A 119 10.31 6.24 -6.53
CA ARG A 119 9.61 6.71 -7.73
C ARG A 119 10.29 6.25 -9.01
N LYS A 120 11.63 6.19 -9.03
CA LYS A 120 12.39 5.65 -10.17
C LYS A 120 12.09 4.16 -10.35
N GLU A 121 12.16 3.38 -9.27
CA GLU A 121 11.85 1.94 -9.27
C GLU A 121 10.44 1.67 -9.80
N LEU A 122 9.41 2.39 -9.31
CA LEU A 122 8.04 2.25 -9.81
C LEU A 122 7.91 2.56 -11.32
N ARG A 123 8.67 3.52 -11.83
CA ARG A 123 8.69 3.82 -13.28
C ARG A 123 9.36 2.70 -14.06
N GLU A 124 10.44 2.13 -13.53
CA GLU A 124 11.14 1.02 -14.15
C GLU A 124 10.30 -0.26 -14.16
N GLU A 125 9.59 -0.57 -13.07
CA GLU A 125 8.64 -1.67 -13.00
C GLU A 125 7.52 -1.52 -14.04
N ARG A 126 6.93 -0.32 -14.15
CA ARG A 126 5.93 -0.03 -15.16
C ARG A 126 6.49 -0.18 -16.59
N ARG A 127 7.72 0.29 -16.81
CA ARG A 127 8.40 0.16 -18.11
C ARG A 127 8.61 -1.30 -18.45
N LYS A 128 9.15 -2.11 -17.53
CA LYS A 128 9.34 -3.55 -17.71
C LYS A 128 8.02 -4.27 -18.02
N ALA A 129 6.96 -3.95 -17.28
CA ALA A 129 5.64 -4.52 -17.52
C ALA A 129 5.11 -4.20 -18.93
N TYR A 130 5.33 -2.98 -19.42
CA TYR A 130 4.98 -2.58 -20.79
C TYR A 130 5.86 -3.25 -21.85
N GLU A 131 7.15 -3.39 -21.59
CA GLU A 131 8.11 -4.08 -22.46
C GLU A 131 7.80 -5.58 -22.57
N SER A 132 7.29 -6.21 -21.51
CA SER A 132 6.87 -7.62 -21.54
C SER A 132 5.56 -7.89 -22.28
N MET A 133 4.82 -6.85 -22.67
CA MET A 133 3.54 -7.01 -23.39
C MET A 133 3.73 -7.31 -24.87
N SER A 134 2.81 -8.09 -25.42
CA SER A 134 2.67 -8.33 -26.86
C SER A 134 2.29 -7.04 -27.61
N PRO A 135 2.53 -6.96 -28.93
CA PRO A 135 2.12 -5.81 -29.74
C PRO A 135 0.61 -5.48 -29.62
N GLU A 136 -0.24 -6.50 -29.53
CA GLU A 136 -1.69 -6.35 -29.37
C GLU A 136 -2.06 -5.79 -28.01
N GLU A 137 -1.43 -6.30 -26.94
CA GLU A 137 -1.62 -5.81 -25.57
C GLU A 137 -1.19 -4.35 -25.45
N ARG A 138 -0.05 -3.97 -26.06
CA ARG A 138 0.40 -2.58 -26.12
C ARG A 138 -0.56 -1.68 -26.89
N LYS A 139 -1.16 -2.18 -27.99
CA LYS A 139 -2.18 -1.44 -28.74
C LYS A 139 -3.40 -1.17 -27.86
N LYS A 140 -3.92 -2.20 -27.18
CA LYS A 140 -5.05 -2.07 -26.25
C LYS A 140 -4.74 -1.12 -25.09
N TRP A 141 -3.55 -1.22 -24.49
CA TRP A 141 -3.09 -0.30 -23.44
C TRP A 141 -3.11 1.14 -23.95
N ARG A 142 -2.55 1.41 -25.13
CA ARG A 142 -2.55 2.76 -25.72
C ARG A 142 -3.97 3.27 -25.93
N GLU A 143 -4.87 2.45 -26.46
CA GLU A 143 -6.27 2.82 -26.67
C GLU A 143 -7.00 3.12 -25.35
N GLU A 144 -6.69 2.39 -24.28
CA GLU A 144 -7.28 2.58 -22.96
C GLU A 144 -6.73 3.83 -22.24
N MET A 145 -5.43 4.10 -22.36
CA MET A 145 -4.77 5.26 -21.72
C MET A 145 -4.94 6.57 -22.49
N HIS A 146 -5.01 6.52 -23.82
CA HIS A 146 -5.22 7.70 -24.68
C HIS A 146 -6.69 7.94 -25.01
N ARG A 147 -7.62 7.15 -24.45
CA ARG A 147 -9.04 7.51 -24.52
C ARG A 147 -9.19 8.84 -23.77
N PRO A 148 -9.56 9.95 -24.43
CA PRO A 148 -9.99 11.11 -23.66
C PRO A 148 -11.14 10.62 -22.79
N THR A 149 -11.07 10.87 -21.48
CA THR A 149 -12.26 10.85 -20.64
C THR A 149 -13.20 11.87 -21.27
N LYS A 150 -14.07 11.43 -22.17
CA LYS A 150 -15.20 12.23 -22.61
C LYS A 150 -16.01 12.44 -21.34
N ILE A 151 -15.84 13.62 -20.76
CA ILE A 151 -16.72 14.16 -19.75
C ILE A 151 -18.02 14.38 -20.53
N SER A 152 -18.98 13.46 -20.38
CA SER A 152 -20.36 13.68 -20.79
C SER A 152 -21.11 14.28 -19.61
#